data_AF-A0AB39BE36-F1
#
_entry.id   AF-A0AB39BE36-F1
#
_cell.length_a   1.000
_cell.length_b   1.000
_cell.length_c   1.000
_cell.angle_alpha   90.00
_cell.angle_beta   90.00
_cell.angle_gamma   90.00
#
_symmetry.space_group_name_H-M   'P 1'
#
loop_
_entity.id
_entity.type
_entity.pdbx_description
1 polymer ?
#
loop_
_entity_poly.entity_id
_entity_poly.type
_entity_poly.pdbx_seq_one_letter_code
_entity_poly.pdbx_strand_id
1 'polypeptide(L)'
;MWDSFWTDVLVAVIAAALTGAIAYVTYKVSFRRVERQAVSALIRQLNERRAFYPVSDPWEVPNARTSDDYERVSASVVSARREIDNTRRSVGQREIEKSLTSMKRACNRYLERSAATPDRYVILLMELRTELAKEIRSMRSVRRGLPEGEPGDGAL
;
A
#
# COMPACT_ATOMS: atom_id res chain seq x y z
N MET A 1 -22.11 -53.09 23.17
CA MET A 1 -22.73 -51.77 22.89
C MET A 1 -21.92 -50.58 23.43
N TRP A 2 -21.08 -50.73 24.46
CA TRP A 2 -20.24 -49.63 24.96
C TRP A 2 -18.96 -49.33 24.13
N ASP A 3 -18.43 -50.32 23.38
CA ASP A 3 -17.22 -50.13 22.57
C ASP A 3 -17.42 -49.28 21.30
N SER A 4 -18.61 -49.30 20.70
CA SER A 4 -18.90 -48.45 19.53
C SER A 4 -19.11 -46.99 19.92
N PHE A 5 -19.67 -46.73 21.11
CA PHE A 5 -19.95 -45.38 21.60
C PHE A 5 -18.66 -44.55 21.77
N TRP A 6 -17.62 -45.11 22.38
CA TRP A 6 -16.33 -44.42 22.53
C TRP A 6 -15.61 -44.22 21.19
N THR A 7 -15.77 -45.17 20.28
CA THR A 7 -15.22 -45.06 18.92
C THR A 7 -15.91 -43.95 18.12
N ASP A 8 -17.25 -43.88 18.17
CA ASP A 8 -18.05 -42.86 17.48
C ASP A 8 -17.81 -41.46 18.05
N VAL A 9 -17.68 -41.32 19.37
CA VAL A 9 -17.32 -40.05 20.01
C VAL A 9 -15.92 -39.60 19.59
N LEU A 10 -14.94 -40.51 19.55
CA LEU A 10 -13.58 -40.18 19.13
C LEU A 10 -13.54 -39.76 17.65
N VAL A 11 -14.28 -40.43 16.78
CA VAL A 11 -14.42 -40.07 15.36
C VAL A 11 -15.09 -38.69 15.22
N ALA A 12 -16.16 -38.42 15.96
CA ALA A 12 -16.84 -37.12 15.95
C ALA A 12 -15.93 -35.97 16.41
N VAL A 13 -15.13 -36.20 17.46
CA VAL A 13 -14.15 -35.22 17.95
C VAL A 13 -13.05 -34.96 16.92
N ILE A 14 -12.52 -36.00 16.27
CA ILE A 14 -11.52 -35.86 15.20
C ILE A 14 -12.11 -35.09 14.02
N ALA A 15 -13.33 -35.42 13.58
CA ALA A 15 -14.01 -34.74 12.49
C ALA A 15 -14.26 -33.25 12.80
N ALA A 16 -14.67 -32.94 14.02
CA ALA A 16 -14.86 -31.56 14.49
C ALA A 16 -13.55 -30.77 14.53
N ALA A 17 -12.48 -31.37 15.06
CA ALA A 17 -11.16 -30.76 15.10
C ALA A 17 -10.60 -30.49 13.69
N LEU A 18 -10.78 -31.43 12.77
CA LEU A 18 -10.32 -31.31 11.38
C LEU A 18 -11.10 -30.24 10.62
N THR A 19 -12.42 -30.15 10.85
CA THR A 19 -13.26 -29.07 10.30
C THR A 19 -12.81 -27.70 10.82
N GLY A 20 -12.54 -27.59 12.13
CA GLY A 20 -12.01 -26.36 12.73
C GLY A 20 -10.65 -25.97 12.16
N ALA A 21 -9.75 -26.94 11.94
CA ALA A 21 -8.46 -26.71 11.33
C ALA A 21 -8.59 -26.22 9.88
N ILE A 22 -9.45 -26.84 9.07
CA ILE A 22 -9.72 -26.40 7.69
C ILE A 22 -10.30 -24.98 7.68
N ALA A 23 -11.28 -24.69 8.52
CA ALA A 23 -11.88 -23.36 8.62
C ALA A 23 -10.85 -22.29 8.99
N TYR A 24 -9.98 -22.59 9.95
CA TYR A 24 -8.87 -21.70 10.35
C TYR A 24 -7.87 -21.48 9.21
N VAL A 25 -7.45 -22.55 8.53
CA VAL A 25 -6.54 -22.46 7.38
C VAL A 25 -7.17 -21.64 6.26
N THR A 26 -8.43 -21.90 5.90
CA THR A 26 -9.16 -21.16 4.88
C THR A 26 -9.29 -19.69 5.25
N TYR A 27 -9.66 -19.37 6.50
CA TYR A 27 -9.71 -17.98 6.97
C TYR A 27 -8.35 -17.27 6.82
N LYS A 28 -7.28 -17.93 7.26
CA LYS A 28 -5.92 -17.37 7.20
C LYS A 28 -5.45 -17.15 5.76
N VAL A 29 -5.75 -18.07 4.85
CA VAL A 29 -5.44 -17.94 3.42
C VAL A 29 -6.24 -16.81 2.79
N SER A 30 -7.54 -16.73 3.07
CA SER A 30 -8.43 -15.66 2.58
C SER A 30 -7.99 -14.29 3.05
N PHE A 31 -7.68 -14.15 4.35
CA PHE A 31 -7.16 -12.91 4.92
C PHE A 31 -5.88 -12.46 4.23
N ARG A 32 -4.92 -13.38 4.04
CA ARG A 32 -3.69 -13.10 3.30
C ARG A 32 -3.96 -12.72 1.84
N ARG A 33 -4.95 -13.30 1.17
CA ARG A 33 -5.30 -12.90 -0.21
C ARG A 33 -5.82 -11.46 -0.26
N VAL A 34 -6.73 -11.11 0.66
CA VAL A 34 -7.30 -9.75 0.76
C VAL A 34 -6.21 -8.71 1.00
N GLU A 35 -5.31 -8.94 1.96
CA GLU A 35 -4.18 -8.04 2.21
C GLU A 35 -3.31 -7.84 0.95
N ARG A 36 -2.96 -8.95 0.27
CA ARG A 36 -2.14 -8.89 -0.94
C ARG A 36 -2.84 -8.08 -2.01
N GLN A 37 -4.14 -8.28 -2.19
CA GLN A 37 -4.94 -7.57 -3.17
C GLN A 37 -5.02 -6.08 -2.87
N ALA A 38 -5.19 -5.70 -1.59
CA ALA A 38 -5.18 -4.30 -1.16
C ALA A 38 -3.84 -3.61 -1.44
N VAL A 39 -2.73 -4.24 -1.07
CA VAL A 39 -1.38 -3.70 -1.33
C VAL A 39 -1.08 -3.65 -2.83
N SER A 40 -1.48 -4.67 -3.59
CA SER A 40 -1.26 -4.70 -5.04
C SER A 40 -2.09 -3.63 -5.75
N ALA A 41 -3.34 -3.41 -5.32
CA ALA A 41 -4.19 -2.35 -5.84
C ALA A 41 -3.60 -0.97 -5.55
N LEU A 42 -3.08 -0.74 -4.34
CA LEU A 42 -2.39 0.49 -3.99
C LEU A 42 -1.16 0.74 -4.88
N ILE A 43 -0.29 -0.26 -5.05
CA ILE A 43 0.90 -0.13 -5.91
C ILE A 43 0.50 0.22 -7.33
N ARG A 44 -0.54 -0.43 -7.88
CA ARG A 44 -1.04 -0.13 -9.22
C ARG A 44 -1.62 1.28 -9.32
N GLN A 45 -2.40 1.72 -8.34
CA GLN A 45 -2.93 3.09 -8.29
C GLN A 45 -1.81 4.14 -8.22
N LEU A 46 -0.74 3.87 -7.47
CA LEU A 46 0.44 4.74 -7.44
C LEU A 46 1.20 4.74 -8.76
N ASN A 47 1.26 3.59 -9.44
CA ASN A 47 1.91 3.44 -10.73
C ASN A 47 1.15 4.19 -11.85
N GLU A 48 -0.17 4.11 -11.87
CA GLU A 48 -1.04 4.77 -12.88
C GLU A 48 -1.23 6.28 -12.63
N ARG A 49 -0.80 6.80 -11.46
CA ARG A 49 -0.94 8.22 -11.12
C ARG A 49 0.04 9.07 -11.91
N ARG A 50 -0.49 9.77 -12.92
CA ARG A 50 0.22 10.76 -13.76
C ARG A 50 0.97 11.85 -12.98
N ALA A 51 0.52 12.19 -11.76
CA ALA A 51 1.23 13.15 -10.92
C ALA A 51 2.63 12.66 -10.49
N PHE A 52 2.89 11.36 -10.48
CA PHE A 52 4.21 10.81 -10.18
C PHE A 52 5.03 10.50 -11.42
N TYR A 53 4.61 10.97 -12.60
CA TYR A 53 5.36 10.75 -13.83
C TYR A 53 6.81 11.25 -13.65
N PRO A 54 7.82 10.44 -14.00
CA PRO A 54 9.21 10.81 -13.81
C PRO A 54 9.56 12.06 -14.64
N VAL A 55 10.07 13.09 -13.96
CA VAL A 55 10.59 14.31 -14.58
C VAL A 55 12.10 14.24 -14.55
N SER A 56 12.75 14.25 -15.72
CA SER A 56 14.19 14.05 -15.87
C SER A 56 15.02 15.21 -15.32
N ASP A 57 14.50 16.45 -15.40
CA ASP A 57 15.13 17.64 -14.86
C ASP A 57 14.08 18.44 -14.06
N PRO A 58 13.98 18.27 -12.74
CA PRO A 58 12.96 18.95 -11.94
C PRO A 58 13.31 20.44 -11.78
N TRP A 59 12.47 21.33 -12.30
CA TRP A 59 12.68 22.78 -12.22
C TRP A 59 11.82 23.44 -11.14
N GLU A 60 12.19 24.67 -10.75
CA GLU A 60 11.35 25.53 -9.94
C GLU A 60 10.32 26.24 -10.83
N VAL A 61 9.05 26.22 -10.41
CA VAL A 61 7.95 26.87 -11.13
C VAL A 61 7.64 28.19 -10.44
N PRO A 62 7.95 29.35 -11.04
CA PRO A 62 7.66 30.64 -10.42
C PRO A 62 6.16 30.84 -10.22
N ASN A 63 5.76 31.41 -9.08
CA ASN A 63 4.36 31.66 -8.73
C ASN A 63 3.50 30.38 -8.72
N ALA A 64 4.07 29.24 -8.32
CA ALA A 64 3.35 27.97 -8.32
C ALA A 64 2.13 27.97 -7.40
N ARG A 65 2.12 28.81 -6.36
CA ARG A 65 0.98 28.91 -5.43
C ARG A 65 -0.36 29.20 -6.13
N THR A 66 -0.33 29.93 -7.23
CA THR A 66 -1.53 30.29 -8.02
C THR A 66 -1.68 29.43 -9.27
N SER A 67 -0.84 28.40 -9.46
CA SER A 67 -0.91 27.53 -10.63
C SER A 67 -1.88 26.38 -10.40
N ASP A 68 -2.72 26.11 -11.40
CA ASP A 68 -3.64 24.96 -11.40
C ASP A 68 -2.88 23.63 -11.28
N ASP A 69 -1.62 23.58 -11.76
CA ASP A 69 -0.80 22.37 -11.70
C ASP A 69 -0.38 22.05 -10.26
N TYR A 70 0.05 23.06 -9.49
CA TYR A 70 0.39 22.88 -8.07
C TYR A 70 -0.82 22.37 -7.26
N GLU A 71 -2.00 22.94 -7.49
CA GLU A 71 -3.22 22.50 -6.82
C GLU A 71 -3.57 21.05 -7.21
N ARG A 72 -3.49 20.72 -8.49
CA ARG A 72 -3.78 19.36 -9.00
C ARG A 72 -2.82 18.32 -8.44
N VAL A 73 -1.52 18.63 -8.41
CA VAL A 73 -0.51 17.73 -7.83
C VAL A 73 -0.74 17.57 -6.32
N SER A 74 -0.97 18.66 -5.60
CA SER A 74 -1.25 18.62 -4.16
C SER A 74 -2.48 17.79 -3.84
N ALA A 75 -3.57 17.96 -4.59
CA ALA A 75 -4.78 17.16 -4.47
C ALA A 75 -4.52 15.68 -4.76
N SER A 76 -3.71 15.37 -5.77
CA SER A 76 -3.29 14.01 -6.05
C SER A 76 -2.53 13.41 -4.86
N VAL A 77 -1.52 14.09 -4.30
CA VAL A 77 -0.76 13.57 -3.15
C VAL A 77 -1.64 13.39 -1.92
N VAL A 78 -2.59 14.30 -1.65
CA VAL A 78 -3.58 14.13 -0.57
C VAL A 78 -4.42 12.87 -0.78
N SER A 79 -4.87 12.61 -2.01
CA SER A 79 -5.61 11.40 -2.36
C SER A 79 -4.76 10.14 -2.16
N ALA A 80 -3.50 10.14 -2.61
CA ALA A 80 -2.58 9.01 -2.44
C ALA A 80 -2.36 8.70 -0.95
N ARG A 81 -2.19 9.74 -0.13
CA ARG A 81 -2.07 9.59 1.33
C ARG A 81 -3.29 8.90 1.95
N ARG A 82 -4.50 9.22 1.49
CA ARG A 82 -5.74 8.59 1.98
C ARG A 82 -5.79 7.11 1.58
N GLU A 83 -5.44 6.77 0.35
CA GLU A 83 -5.36 5.39 -0.13
C GLU A 83 -4.33 4.56 0.66
N ILE A 84 -3.15 5.14 0.93
CA ILE A 84 -2.12 4.53 1.78
C ILE A 84 -2.67 4.26 3.19
N ASP A 85 -3.36 5.25 3.79
CA ASP A 85 -3.92 5.09 5.14
C ASP A 85 -5.02 4.02 5.19
N ASN A 86 -5.89 3.97 4.17
CA ASN A 86 -6.92 2.95 4.04
C ASN A 86 -6.32 1.56 3.87
N THR A 87 -5.33 1.42 2.99
CA THR A 87 -4.62 0.15 2.76
C THR A 87 -3.93 -0.31 4.05
N ARG A 88 -3.29 0.61 4.78
CA ARG A 88 -2.65 0.31 6.06
C ARG A 88 -3.61 -0.31 7.08
N ARG A 89 -4.84 0.19 7.19
CA ARG A 89 -5.86 -0.35 8.11
C ARG A 89 -6.30 -1.77 7.72
N SER A 90 -6.12 -2.17 6.47
CA SER A 90 -6.48 -3.49 5.96
C SER A 90 -5.34 -4.52 6.01
N VAL A 91 -4.15 -4.12 6.46
CA VAL A 91 -2.96 -4.98 6.52
C VAL A 91 -2.65 -5.34 7.97
N GLY A 92 -2.56 -6.63 8.27
CA GLY A 92 -2.13 -7.17 9.56
C GLY A 92 -0.64 -7.51 9.63
N GLN A 93 0.09 -7.50 8.51
CA GLN A 93 1.53 -7.74 8.49
C GLN A 93 2.33 -6.50 8.88
N ARG A 94 3.04 -6.58 10.02
CA ARG A 94 3.75 -5.46 10.66
C ARG A 94 4.79 -4.80 9.76
N GLU A 95 5.53 -5.57 8.97
CA GLU A 95 6.57 -5.03 8.09
C GLU A 95 5.98 -4.19 6.96
N ILE A 96 4.85 -4.63 6.39
CA ILE A 96 4.12 -3.88 5.36
C ILE A 96 3.47 -2.64 5.98
N GLU A 97 2.87 -2.77 7.16
CA GLU A 97 2.30 -1.65 7.90
C GLU A 97 3.35 -0.56 8.19
N LYS A 98 4.59 -0.96 8.52
CA LYS A 98 5.72 -0.05 8.72
C LYS A 98 6.06 0.72 7.44
N SER A 99 6.16 0.03 6.30
CA SER A 99 6.39 0.69 5.00
C SER A 99 5.24 1.64 4.62
N LEU A 100 3.98 1.24 4.81
CA LEU A 100 2.83 2.12 4.55
C LEU A 100 2.82 3.35 5.48
N THR A 101 3.23 3.19 6.74
CA THR A 101 3.39 4.31 7.67
C THR A 101 4.52 5.25 7.23
N SER A 102 5.62 4.72 6.70
CA SER A 102 6.72 5.50 6.13
C SER A 102 6.24 6.29 4.90
N MET A 103 5.50 5.66 3.99
CA MET A 103 4.90 6.31 2.81
C MET A 103 3.95 7.45 3.21
N LYS A 104 3.08 7.23 4.22
CA LYS A 104 2.20 8.28 4.74
C LYS A 104 2.98 9.48 5.27
N ARG A 105 4.09 9.24 5.99
CA ARG A 105 4.97 10.30 6.50
C ARG A 105 5.66 11.06 5.36
N ALA A 106 6.10 10.36 4.31
CA ALA A 106 6.65 10.98 3.11
C ALA A 106 5.65 11.93 2.45
N CYS A 107 4.39 11.49 2.25
CA CYS A 107 3.34 12.35 1.72
C CYS A 107 3.08 13.59 2.60
N ASN A 108 3.09 13.44 3.93
CA ASN A 108 2.94 14.58 4.83
C ASN A 108 4.09 15.58 4.70
N ARG A 109 5.34 15.09 4.68
CA ARG A 109 6.52 15.94 4.50
C ARG A 109 6.47 16.70 3.18
N TYR A 110 6.05 16.06 2.10
CA TYR A 110 5.83 16.71 0.82
C TYR A 110 4.84 17.87 0.96
N LEU A 111 3.63 17.61 1.48
CA LEU A 111 2.56 18.61 1.58
C LEU A 111 2.98 19.80 2.46
N GLU A 112 3.72 19.54 3.54
CA GLU A 112 4.23 20.59 4.42
C GLU A 112 5.31 21.43 3.73
N ARG A 113 6.31 20.79 3.12
CA ARG A 113 7.41 21.49 2.41
C ARG A 113 6.92 22.22 1.17
N SER A 114 5.98 21.65 0.43
CA SER A 114 5.41 22.29 -0.77
C SER A 114 4.51 23.46 -0.41
N ALA A 115 3.78 23.40 0.72
CA ALA A 115 3.03 24.56 1.21
C ALA A 115 3.96 25.71 1.66
N ALA A 116 5.10 25.39 2.28
CA ALA A 116 6.10 26.36 2.69
C ALA A 116 6.88 26.94 1.50
N THR A 117 7.17 26.13 0.49
CA THR A 117 7.93 26.50 -0.72
C THR A 117 7.23 26.01 -1.99
N PRO A 118 6.12 26.68 -2.40
CA PRO A 118 5.30 26.22 -3.53
C PRO A 118 6.09 26.09 -4.81
N ASP A 119 7.00 27.01 -5.10
CA ASP A 119 7.75 27.03 -6.35
C ASP A 119 8.65 25.79 -6.55
N ARG A 120 8.95 25.07 -5.47
CA ARG A 120 9.77 23.85 -5.49
C ARG A 120 8.95 22.56 -5.53
N TYR A 121 7.63 22.64 -5.72
CA TYR A 121 6.76 21.46 -5.61
C TYR A 121 7.15 20.31 -6.54
N VAL A 122 7.67 20.58 -7.75
CA VAL A 122 8.08 19.55 -8.71
C VAL A 122 9.31 18.78 -8.18
N ILE A 123 10.31 19.50 -7.65
CA ILE A 123 11.50 18.90 -7.03
C ILE A 123 11.08 18.02 -5.85
N LEU A 124 10.25 18.57 -4.95
CA LEU A 124 9.74 17.86 -3.77
C LEU A 124 8.90 16.63 -4.16
N LEU A 125 8.21 16.68 -5.29
CA LEU A 125 7.41 15.57 -5.81
C LEU A 125 8.29 14.42 -6.30
N MET A 126 9.43 14.71 -6.92
CA MET A 126 10.41 13.69 -7.33
C MET A 126 11.13 13.07 -6.13
N GLU A 127 11.41 13.84 -5.08
CA GLU A 127 11.87 13.31 -3.80
C GLU A 127 10.82 12.35 -3.21
N LEU A 128 9.54 12.75 -3.17
CA LEU A 128 8.44 11.91 -2.71
C LEU A 128 8.35 10.61 -3.54
N ARG A 129 8.39 10.71 -4.88
CA ARG A 129 8.38 9.54 -5.78
C ARG A 129 9.48 8.55 -5.41
N THR A 130 10.69 9.04 -5.18
CA THR A 130 11.85 8.22 -4.81
C THR A 130 11.66 7.52 -3.47
N GLU A 131 11.14 8.23 -2.47
CA GLU A 131 10.83 7.64 -1.16
C GLU A 131 9.73 6.57 -1.26
N LEU A 132 8.67 6.82 -2.03
CA LEU A 132 7.59 5.86 -2.25
C LEU A 132 8.11 4.61 -2.99
N ALA A 133 8.94 4.77 -4.03
CA ALA A 133 9.55 3.67 -4.76
C ALA A 133 10.44 2.80 -3.85
N LYS A 134 11.20 3.41 -2.93
CA LYS A 134 11.99 2.69 -1.94
C LYS A 134 11.12 1.83 -1.02
N GLU A 135 10.01 2.37 -0.53
CA GLU A 135 9.09 1.61 0.33
C GLU A 135 8.38 0.48 -0.44
N ILE A 136 8.03 0.69 -1.71
CA ILE A 136 7.49 -0.37 -2.57
C ILE A 136 8.51 -1.51 -2.71
N ARG A 137 9.79 -1.19 -2.97
CA ARG A 137 10.87 -2.20 -3.01
C ARG A 137 11.03 -2.94 -1.68
N SER A 138 10.92 -2.24 -0.56
CA SER A 138 10.92 -2.83 0.79
C SER A 138 9.74 -3.80 1.00
N MET A 139 8.53 -3.43 0.60
CA MET A 139 7.37 -4.33 0.68
C MET A 139 7.53 -5.57 -0.20
N ARG A 140 8.14 -5.43 -1.39
CA ARG A 140 8.43 -6.55 -2.30
C ARG A 140 9.47 -7.53 -1.76
N SER A 141 10.46 -7.05 -1.01
CA SER A 141 11.47 -7.94 -0.39
C SER A 141 10.85 -8.80 0.72
N VAL A 142 9.83 -8.27 1.41
CA VAL A 142 9.10 -8.98 2.47
C VAL A 142 8.03 -9.91 1.90
N ARG A 143 7.37 -9.52 0.80
CA ARG A 143 6.22 -10.26 0.24
C ARG A 143 6.33 -10.48 -1.26
N ARG A 144 6.48 -11.74 -1.65
CA ARG A 144 6.49 -12.17 -3.06
C ARG A 144 5.12 -11.98 -3.72
N GLY A 145 5.15 -11.71 -5.03
CA GLY A 145 3.94 -11.61 -5.86
C GLY A 145 3.19 -10.28 -5.77
N LEU A 146 3.82 -9.24 -5.23
CA LEU A 146 3.36 -7.87 -5.42
C LEU A 146 3.76 -7.39 -6.84
N PRO A 147 2.94 -6.53 -7.49
CA PRO A 147 3.21 -6.03 -8.83
C PRO A 147 4.53 -5.26 -8.91
N GLU A 148 5.15 -5.31 -10.09
CA GLU A 148 6.36 -4.54 -10.41
C GLU A 148 5.97 -3.15 -10.94
N GLY A 149 6.80 -2.15 -10.67
CA GLY A 149 6.61 -0.76 -11.12
C GLY A 149 6.96 0.26 -10.03
N GLU A 150 7.53 1.39 -10.43
CA GLU A 150 7.66 2.57 -9.56
C GLU A 150 6.42 3.47 -9.70
N PRO A 151 6.15 4.36 -8.73
CA PRO A 151 5.05 5.31 -8.86
C PRO A 151 5.20 6.16 -10.14
N GLY A 152 4.13 6.24 -10.93
CA GLY A 152 4.07 7.01 -12.18
C GLY A 152 4.60 6.36 -13.46
N ASP A 153 5.14 5.12 -13.42
CA ASP A 153 5.69 4.45 -14.61
C ASP A 153 4.62 4.01 -15.63
N GLY A 154 3.38 3.82 -15.17
CA GLY A 154 2.26 3.30 -15.95
C GLY A 154 1.33 4.38 -16.49
N ALA A 155 1.69 5.65 -16.38
CA ALA A 155 0.88 6.79 -16.83
C ALA A 155 1.15 7.22 -18.29
N LEU A 156 1.81 6.35 -19.08
CA LEU A 156 2.11 6.54 -20.51
C LEU A 156 0.89 6.37 -21.40
#